data_AF-A0A7G8ZK77-F1
#
_entry.id   AF-A0A7G8ZK77-F1
#
_cell.length_a   1.000
_cell.length_b   1.000
_cell.length_c   1.000
_cell.angle_alpha   90.00
_cell.angle_beta   90.00
_cell.angle_gamma   90.00
#
_symmetry.space_group_name_H-M   'P 1'
#
loop_
_entity.id
_entity.type
_entity.pdbx_description
1 polymer ?
#
loop_
_entity_poly.entity_id
_entity_poly.type
_entity_poly.pdbx_seq_one_letter_code
_entity_poly.pdbx_strand_id
1 'polypeptide(L)'
;MIEILAERFNFMIVIILMMTGLYAVVATGNLVKRLVGLSLFQTSVFLLYITIGKVFGGQPPILPEYGAGYGEEGGYGEGGTAMTDHGGAAANSAADAMGAAVQHPDPAYASAEAIYSNPLPHVLILTAIVVGVATLAVGLALVVRIRETYGTIEDEAINRADYAVDSAGRNT
;
A
#
# COMPACT_ATOMS: atom_id res chain seq x y z
N MET A 1 -5.37 -29.22 -3.45
CA MET A 1 -6.26 -28.19 -4.05
C MET A 1 -6.48 -26.99 -3.14
N ILE A 2 -6.68 -27.17 -1.83
CA ILE A 2 -6.91 -26.07 -0.88
C ILE A 2 -5.65 -25.17 -0.73
N GLU A 3 -4.44 -25.73 -0.83
CA GLU A 3 -3.17 -24.96 -0.78
C GLU A 3 -3.01 -23.98 -1.96
N ILE A 4 -3.40 -24.37 -3.19
CA ILE A 4 -3.39 -23.47 -4.36
C ILE A 4 -4.36 -22.30 -4.15
N LEU A 5 -5.47 -22.56 -3.48
CA LEU A 5 -6.47 -21.54 -3.16
C LEU A 5 -5.98 -20.61 -2.06
N ALA A 6 -5.25 -21.13 -1.06
CA ALA A 6 -4.63 -20.34 0.00
C ALA A 6 -3.48 -19.45 -0.52
N GLU A 7 -2.64 -19.95 -1.44
CA GLU A 7 -1.58 -19.16 -2.08
C GLU A 7 -2.13 -17.99 -2.92
N ARG A 8 -3.28 -18.18 -3.58
CA ARG A 8 -3.87 -17.18 -4.49
C ARG A 8 -5.00 -16.36 -3.89
N PHE A 9 -5.34 -16.59 -2.61
CA PHE A 9 -6.48 -15.96 -1.95
C PHE A 9 -6.42 -14.42 -2.00
N ASN A 10 -5.23 -13.84 -1.80
CA ASN A 10 -5.01 -12.40 -1.91
C ASN A 10 -5.37 -11.86 -3.31
N PHE A 11 -5.00 -12.58 -4.38
CA PHE A 11 -5.33 -12.17 -5.75
C PHE A 11 -6.82 -12.28 -6.04
N MET A 12 -7.51 -13.29 -5.53
CA MET A 12 -8.96 -13.41 -5.70
C MET A 12 -9.72 -12.26 -5.06
N ILE A 13 -9.36 -11.88 -3.82
CA ILE A 13 -9.98 -10.73 -3.14
C ILE A 13 -9.73 -9.45 -3.94
N VAL A 14 -8.49 -9.25 -4.40
CA VAL A 14 -8.11 -8.07 -5.19
C VAL A 14 -8.93 -7.99 -6.48
N ILE A 15 -9.07 -9.10 -7.22
CA ILE A 15 -9.84 -9.12 -8.47
C ILE A 15 -11.32 -8.81 -8.19
N ILE A 16 -11.93 -9.42 -7.17
CA ILE A 16 -13.34 -9.16 -6.82
C ILE A 16 -13.53 -7.70 -6.40
N LEU A 17 -12.61 -7.15 -5.61
CA LEU A 17 -12.65 -5.77 -5.18
C LEU A 17 -12.47 -4.80 -6.36
N MET A 18 -11.56 -5.12 -7.27
CA MET A 18 -11.32 -4.35 -8.50
C MET A 18 -12.54 -4.35 -9.41
N MET A 19 -13.19 -5.50 -9.59
CA MET A 19 -14.44 -5.61 -10.34
C MET A 19 -15.57 -4.83 -9.68
N THR A 20 -15.65 -4.85 -8.34
CA THR A 20 -16.66 -4.08 -7.60
C THR A 20 -16.43 -2.57 -7.75
N GLY A 21 -15.17 -2.11 -7.70
CA GLY A 21 -14.81 -0.71 -7.94
C GLY A 21 -15.17 -0.25 -9.35
N LEU A 22 -14.79 -1.02 -10.37
CA LEU A 22 -15.14 -0.70 -11.77
C LEU A 22 -16.66 -0.75 -12.00
N TYR A 23 -17.34 -1.74 -11.42
CA TYR A 23 -18.81 -1.84 -11.48
C TYR A 23 -19.47 -0.60 -10.90
N ALA A 24 -19.04 -0.12 -9.73
CA ALA A 24 -19.60 1.08 -9.11
C ALA A 24 -19.42 2.34 -9.98
N VAL A 25 -18.32 2.47 -10.72
CA VAL A 25 -18.10 3.61 -11.65
C VAL A 25 -19.07 3.57 -12.83
N VAL A 26 -19.31 2.38 -13.40
CA VAL A 26 -20.16 2.22 -14.59
C VAL A 26 -21.65 2.25 -14.24
N ALA A 27 -22.04 1.60 -13.14
CA ALA A 27 -23.45 1.36 -12.79
C ALA A 27 -24.14 2.53 -12.06
N THR A 28 -23.41 3.58 -11.67
CA THR A 28 -23.98 4.67 -10.88
C THR A 28 -24.33 5.88 -11.75
N GLY A 29 -25.58 6.35 -11.64
CA GLY A 29 -26.06 7.59 -12.27
C GLY A 29 -25.76 8.85 -11.45
N ASN A 30 -25.21 8.71 -10.25
CA ASN A 30 -24.87 9.84 -9.39
C ASN A 30 -23.35 10.09 -9.38
N LEU A 31 -22.95 11.34 -9.58
CA LEU A 31 -21.54 11.72 -9.69
C LEU A 31 -20.72 11.41 -8.43
N VAL A 32 -21.30 11.54 -7.24
CA VAL A 32 -20.62 11.21 -5.97
C VAL A 32 -20.35 9.72 -5.86
N LYS A 33 -21.33 8.88 -6.24
CA LYS A 33 -21.19 7.42 -6.18
C LYS A 33 -20.15 6.92 -7.19
N ARG A 34 -20.07 7.55 -8.37
CA ARG A 34 -18.98 7.29 -9.33
C ARG A 34 -17.62 7.58 -8.74
N LEU A 35 -17.47 8.68 -8.01
CA LEU A 35 -16.20 9.05 -7.38
C LEU A 35 -15.80 8.10 -6.25
N VAL A 36 -16.77 7.64 -5.45
CA VAL A 36 -16.55 6.58 -4.46
C VAL A 36 -16.10 5.29 -5.15
N GLY A 37 -16.76 4.89 -6.25
CA GLY A 37 -16.34 3.74 -7.07
C GLY A 37 -14.91 3.86 -7.59
N LEU A 38 -14.51 5.05 -8.05
CA LEU A 38 -13.16 5.32 -8.52
C LEU A 38 -12.12 5.19 -7.40
N SER A 39 -12.41 5.70 -6.20
CA SER A 39 -11.52 5.57 -5.04
C SER A 39 -11.36 4.11 -4.57
N LEU A 40 -12.43 3.32 -4.69
CA LEU A 40 -12.42 1.90 -4.35
C LEU A 40 -11.64 1.07 -5.38
N PHE A 41 -11.79 1.41 -6.66
CA PHE A 41 -10.95 0.87 -7.73
C PHE A 41 -9.47 1.19 -7.49
N GLN A 42 -9.12 2.43 -7.15
CA GLN A 42 -7.74 2.79 -6.84
C GLN A 42 -7.17 2.03 -5.64
N THR A 43 -7.96 1.86 -4.58
CA THR A 43 -7.58 1.08 -3.40
C THR A 43 -7.30 -0.39 -3.77
N SER A 44 -8.06 -0.96 -4.71
CA SER A 44 -7.82 -2.33 -5.18
C SER A 44 -6.47 -2.48 -5.92
N VAL A 45 -6.06 -1.47 -6.67
CA VAL A 45 -4.75 -1.44 -7.35
C VAL A 45 -3.61 -1.39 -6.32
N PHE A 46 -3.80 -0.68 -5.20
CA PHE A 46 -2.81 -0.69 -4.11
C PHE A 46 -2.63 -2.07 -3.50
N LEU A 47 -3.74 -2.78 -3.23
CA LEU A 47 -3.68 -4.14 -2.69
C LEU A 47 -3.02 -5.12 -3.67
N LEU A 48 -3.23 -4.95 -4.99
CA LEU A 48 -2.53 -5.72 -6.01
C LEU A 48 -1.01 -5.50 -5.92
N TYR A 49 -0.59 -4.24 -5.82
CA TYR A 49 0.83 -3.87 -5.77
C TYR A 49 1.51 -4.36 -4.49
N ILE A 50 0.82 -4.30 -3.35
CA ILE A 50 1.30 -4.85 -2.08
C ILE A 50 1.44 -6.37 -2.18
N THR A 51 0.48 -7.05 -2.81
CA THR A 51 0.50 -8.52 -2.93
C THR A 51 1.70 -9.01 -3.74
N ILE A 52 2.09 -8.30 -4.81
CA ILE A 52 3.26 -8.64 -5.64
C ILE A 52 4.57 -8.21 -4.96
N GLY A 53 4.56 -7.13 -4.17
CA GLY A 53 5.74 -6.57 -3.53
C GLY A 53 6.12 -7.15 -2.17
N LYS A 54 5.20 -7.90 -1.53
CA LYS A 54 5.38 -8.42 -0.18
C LYS A 54 6.23 -9.71 -0.20
N VAL A 55 7.36 -9.68 0.50
CA VAL A 55 8.22 -10.84 0.73
C VAL A 55 7.99 -11.34 2.16
N PHE A 56 7.86 -12.67 2.35
CA PHE A 56 7.70 -13.27 3.68
C PHE A 56 8.99 -13.12 4.50
N GLY A 57 8.89 -12.64 5.74
CA GLY A 57 10.05 -12.38 6.61
C GLY A 57 10.83 -11.11 6.27
N GLY A 58 10.35 -10.29 5.32
CA GLY A 58 11.01 -9.07 4.88
C GLY A 58 10.99 -7.96 5.94
N GLN A 59 12.16 -7.46 6.32
CA GLN A 59 12.33 -6.23 7.10
C GLN A 59 12.04 -4.99 6.22
N PRO A 60 11.61 -3.86 6.81
CA PRO A 60 11.50 -2.60 6.10
C PRO A 60 12.82 -2.22 5.41
N PRO A 61 12.79 -1.70 4.17
CA PRO A 61 13.99 -1.33 3.42
C PRO A 61 14.58 0.00 3.95
N ILE A 62 15.01 -0.02 5.21
CA ILE A 62 15.68 1.08 5.90
C ILE A 62 16.97 0.48 6.44
N LEU A 63 18.11 1.09 6.11
CA LEU A 63 19.38 0.68 6.68
C LEU A 63 19.36 1.05 8.17
N PRO A 64 19.62 0.10 9.09
CA PRO A 64 19.80 0.45 10.49
C PRO A 64 21.01 1.38 10.59
N GLU A 65 20.75 2.63 10.96
CA GLU A 65 21.78 3.63 11.19
C GLU A 65 22.66 3.15 12.36
N TYR A 66 23.92 2.83 12.08
CA TYR A 66 24.91 2.61 13.13
C TYR A 66 25.27 3.99 13.67
N GLY A 67 24.63 4.40 14.77
CA GLY A 67 24.96 5.64 15.44
C GLY A 67 26.40 5.59 15.97
N ALA A 68 27.33 6.27 15.30
CA ALA A 68 28.54 6.83 15.91
C ALA A 68 29.18 7.91 15.01
N GLY A 69 28.93 9.18 15.35
CA GLY A 69 29.97 10.21 15.37
C GLY A 69 30.25 11.00 14.09
N TYR A 70 29.67 12.21 13.99
CA TYR A 70 30.46 13.35 13.53
C TYR A 70 31.31 13.81 14.73
N GLY A 71 32.62 13.55 14.69
CA GLY A 71 33.59 14.12 15.62
C GLY A 71 34.65 13.14 16.15
N GLU A 72 35.90 13.43 15.76
CA GLU A 72 37.17 13.06 16.41
C GLU A 72 37.75 11.65 16.21
N GLU A 73 38.75 11.64 15.32
CA GLU A 73 40.09 11.10 15.50
C GLU A 73 40.27 9.82 16.34
N GLY A 74 40.66 8.75 15.64
CA GLY A 74 41.76 7.89 16.09
C GLY A 74 41.47 6.86 17.19
N GLY A 75 41.65 5.60 16.83
CA GLY A 75 42.38 4.67 17.70
C GLY A 75 41.56 3.75 18.61
N TYR A 76 41.59 2.47 18.22
CA TYR A 76 41.72 1.24 19.03
C TYR A 76 41.29 1.21 20.51
N GLY A 77 40.51 0.17 20.84
CA GLY A 77 40.29 -0.35 22.21
C GLY A 77 39.07 0.25 22.89
N GLU A 78 38.37 -0.38 23.83
CA GLU A 78 38.47 -1.67 24.49
C GLU A 78 37.12 -1.85 25.23
N GLY A 79 36.82 -3.06 25.70
CA GLY A 79 35.51 -3.48 26.18
C GLY A 79 34.86 -2.66 27.31
N GLY A 80 33.53 -2.78 27.35
CA GLY A 80 32.70 -2.28 28.45
C GLY A 80 31.40 -3.07 28.50
N THR A 81 31.35 -4.05 29.40
CA THR A 81 30.16 -4.81 29.78
C THR A 81 29.08 -3.91 30.37
N ALA A 82 27.83 -4.03 29.94
CA ALA A 82 26.69 -3.81 30.83
C ALA A 82 25.43 -4.51 30.28
N MET A 83 24.84 -5.25 31.20
CA MET A 83 23.69 -6.14 31.15
C MET A 83 22.34 -5.37 31.10
N THR A 84 21.24 -6.14 30.94
CA THR A 84 19.82 -5.82 31.28
C THR A 84 19.09 -4.84 30.35
N ASP A 85 17.81 -4.96 30.01
CA ASP A 85 16.67 -5.83 30.31
C ASP A 85 15.55 -5.43 29.31
N HIS A 86 14.49 -6.25 29.23
CA HIS A 86 13.19 -6.06 28.58
C HIS A 86 13.13 -6.56 27.12
N GLY A 87 12.43 -7.63 26.77
CA GLY A 87 11.33 -8.35 27.44
C GLY A 87 10.21 -8.54 26.43
N GLY A 88 9.90 -9.79 26.04
CA GLY A 88 8.74 -10.05 25.19
C GLY A 88 8.69 -11.39 24.46
N ALA A 89 8.22 -12.40 25.19
CA ALA A 89 7.42 -13.54 24.72
C ALA A 89 8.05 -14.61 23.81
N ALA A 90 8.31 -15.73 24.48
CA ALA A 90 8.42 -17.09 23.98
C ALA A 90 7.47 -17.46 22.83
N ALA A 91 8.02 -18.14 21.82
CA ALA A 91 7.38 -19.29 21.21
C ALA A 91 8.44 -20.21 20.56
N ASN A 92 8.47 -21.45 21.04
CA ASN A 92 9.07 -22.64 20.43
C ASN A 92 10.56 -22.90 20.70
N SER A 93 10.84 -23.32 21.93
CA SER A 93 11.81 -24.39 22.17
C SER A 93 11.30 -25.71 21.59
N ALA A 94 12.22 -26.55 21.15
CA ALA A 94 12.06 -27.96 20.76
C ALA A 94 11.89 -28.23 19.26
N ALA A 95 13.01 -28.18 18.54
CA ALA A 95 13.44 -29.31 17.72
C ALA A 95 14.95 -29.20 17.48
N ASP A 96 15.68 -30.24 17.88
CA ASP A 96 16.99 -30.61 17.33
C ASP A 96 18.23 -29.86 17.87
N ALA A 97 18.37 -29.94 19.19
CA ALA A 97 19.67 -30.17 19.79
C ALA A 97 20.21 -31.56 19.39
N MET A 98 20.72 -31.74 18.17
CA MET A 98 21.56 -32.92 17.82
C MET A 98 22.36 -32.69 16.54
N GLY A 99 23.43 -31.89 16.65
CA GLY A 99 24.40 -31.68 15.58
C GLY A 99 25.69 -31.01 16.09
N ALA A 100 26.07 -31.29 17.34
CA ALA A 100 27.21 -30.68 18.00
C ALA A 100 28.51 -31.44 17.67
N ALA A 101 29.05 -31.18 16.47
CA ALA A 101 30.47 -31.40 16.16
C ALA A 101 30.87 -30.64 14.88
N VAL A 102 30.89 -29.31 14.91
CA VAL A 102 31.84 -28.55 14.10
C VAL A 102 32.52 -27.51 15.00
N GLN A 103 33.82 -27.74 15.13
CA GLN A 103 34.88 -26.96 15.76
C GLN A 103 34.80 -25.45 15.42
N HIS A 104 34.91 -24.60 16.44
CA HIS A 104 35.13 -23.14 16.42
C HIS A 104 36.33 -22.69 15.53
N PRO A 105 36.63 -21.39 15.30
CA PRO A 105 35.88 -20.12 15.42
C PRO A 105 36.09 -19.13 14.24
N ASP A 106 35.05 -18.43 13.78
CA ASP A 106 35.21 -17.08 13.23
C ASP A 106 33.95 -16.27 13.62
N PRO A 107 34.05 -15.22 14.46
CA PRO A 107 32.90 -14.40 14.86
C PRO A 107 32.59 -13.31 13.82
N ALA A 108 33.03 -13.50 12.58
CA ALA A 108 32.82 -12.55 11.50
C ALA A 108 31.79 -13.14 10.53
N TYR A 109 30.61 -12.53 10.49
CA TYR A 109 29.54 -12.79 9.53
C TYR A 109 28.63 -14.01 9.77
N ALA A 110 28.17 -14.20 11.01
CA ALA A 110 26.79 -14.66 11.22
C ALA A 110 25.84 -13.45 11.06
N SER A 111 25.96 -12.73 9.96
CA SER A 111 24.90 -11.82 9.55
C SER A 111 23.75 -12.71 9.14
N ALA A 112 22.76 -12.87 10.02
CA ALA A 112 21.42 -13.20 9.57
C ALA A 112 21.15 -12.26 8.41
N GLU A 113 21.18 -12.79 7.18
CA GLU A 113 21.00 -11.98 5.99
C GLU A 113 19.59 -11.43 6.08
N ALA A 114 19.50 -10.18 6.51
CA ALA A 114 18.23 -9.54 6.75
C ALA A 114 17.53 -9.46 5.40
N ILE A 115 16.52 -10.31 5.22
CA ILE A 115 15.67 -10.28 4.04
C ILE A 115 14.98 -8.91 4.08
N TYR A 116 15.27 -8.04 3.12
CA TYR A 116 14.60 -6.76 2.99
C TYR A 116 13.41 -6.89 2.03
N SER A 117 12.35 -6.13 2.29
CA SER A 117 11.22 -6.01 1.37
C SER A 117 11.61 -5.24 0.10
N ASN A 118 10.94 -5.50 -1.03
CA ASN A 118 11.21 -4.80 -2.28
C ASN A 118 10.88 -3.28 -2.17
N PRO A 119 11.85 -2.38 -2.38
CA PRO A 119 11.63 -0.94 -2.25
C PRO A 119 10.81 -0.34 -3.40
N LEU A 120 10.76 -0.99 -4.57
CA LEU A 120 10.07 -0.47 -5.75
C LEU A 120 8.55 -0.34 -5.51
N PRO A 121 7.83 -1.39 -5.06
CA PRO A 121 6.40 -1.27 -4.72
C PRO A 121 6.09 -0.21 -3.67
N HIS A 122 6.97 -0.03 -2.68
CA HIS A 122 6.73 0.90 -1.59
C HIS A 122 6.66 2.36 -2.09
N VAL A 123 7.63 2.80 -2.89
CA VAL A 123 7.66 4.17 -3.45
C VAL A 123 6.52 4.39 -4.45
N LEU A 124 6.23 3.37 -5.27
CA LEU A 124 5.16 3.45 -6.26
C LEU A 124 3.78 3.57 -5.61
N ILE A 125 3.54 2.89 -4.48
CA ILE A 125 2.31 3.07 -3.70
C ILE A 125 2.26 4.46 -3.05
N LEU A 126 3.37 4.93 -2.46
CA LEU A 126 3.39 6.23 -1.78
C LEU A 126 3.04 7.38 -2.74
N THR A 127 3.63 7.36 -3.94
CA THR A 127 3.30 8.33 -5.00
C THR A 127 1.87 8.17 -5.50
N ALA A 128 1.39 6.94 -5.69
CA ALA A 128 0.03 6.70 -6.14
C ALA A 128 -1.05 7.10 -5.12
N ILE A 129 -0.77 7.01 -3.81
CA ILE A 129 -1.67 7.50 -2.76
C ILE A 129 -1.84 9.01 -2.86
N VAL A 130 -0.74 9.76 -3.00
CA VAL A 130 -0.79 11.23 -3.11
C VAL A 130 -1.56 11.66 -4.35
N VAL A 131 -1.28 11.02 -5.51
CA VAL A 131 -2.02 11.27 -6.74
C VAL A 131 -3.51 10.91 -6.58
N GLY A 132 -3.82 9.84 -5.86
CA GLY A 132 -5.20 9.44 -5.54
C GLY A 132 -5.97 10.46 -4.73
N VAL A 133 -5.40 10.92 -3.62
CA VAL A 133 -6.04 11.93 -2.77
C VAL A 133 -6.21 13.24 -3.54
N ALA A 134 -5.21 13.64 -4.35
CA ALA A 134 -5.27 14.85 -5.17
C ALA A 134 -6.39 14.78 -6.22
N THR A 135 -6.46 13.68 -6.97
CA THR A 135 -7.50 13.49 -8.01
C THR A 135 -8.89 13.32 -7.41
N LEU A 136 -9.03 12.68 -6.25
CA LEU A 136 -10.29 12.62 -5.50
C LEU A 136 -10.73 14.02 -5.06
N ALA A 137 -9.83 14.83 -4.50
CA ALA A 137 -10.13 16.20 -4.09
C ALA A 137 -10.60 17.06 -5.27
N VAL A 138 -9.92 16.98 -6.42
CA VAL A 138 -10.33 17.67 -7.65
C VAL A 138 -11.68 17.14 -8.15
N GLY A 139 -11.90 15.82 -8.14
CA GLY A 139 -13.17 15.22 -8.51
C GLY A 139 -14.33 15.71 -7.64
N LEU A 140 -14.16 15.76 -6.32
CA LEU A 140 -15.16 16.30 -5.40
C LEU A 140 -15.41 17.79 -5.65
N ALA A 141 -14.34 18.58 -5.86
CA ALA A 141 -14.48 20.00 -6.16
C ALA A 141 -15.31 20.23 -7.45
N LEU A 142 -15.07 19.42 -8.49
CA LEU A 142 -15.88 19.45 -9.72
C LEU A 142 -17.33 19.06 -9.45
N VAL A 143 -17.59 18.01 -8.67
CA VAL A 143 -18.96 17.61 -8.31
C VAL A 143 -19.70 18.71 -7.54
N VAL A 144 -19.03 19.36 -6.59
CA VAL A 144 -19.60 20.51 -5.87
C VAL A 144 -19.91 21.66 -6.84
N ARG A 145 -18.99 21.98 -7.75
CA ARG A 145 -19.19 23.05 -8.73
C ARG A 145 -20.34 22.78 -9.69
N ILE A 146 -20.49 21.54 -10.13
CA ILE A 146 -21.61 21.09 -10.98
C ILE A 146 -22.92 21.23 -10.20
N ARG A 147 -22.96 20.80 -8.93
CA ARG A 147 -24.14 20.93 -8.08
C ARG A 147 -24.56 22.39 -7.89
N GLU A 148 -23.61 23.32 -7.73
CA GLU A 148 -23.90 24.76 -7.62
C GLU A 148 -24.54 25.33 -8.89
N THR A 149 -24.13 24.83 -10.06
CA THR A 149 -24.58 25.36 -11.36
C THR A 149 -25.89 24.70 -11.81
N TYR A 150 -26.01 23.38 -11.69
CA TYR A 150 -27.17 22.60 -12.17
C TYR A 150 -28.20 22.30 -11.08
N GLY A 151 -27.88 22.50 -9.80
CA GLY A 151 -28.76 22.18 -8.66
C GLY A 151 -28.91 20.69 -8.37
N THR A 152 -28.26 19.80 -9.14
CA THR A 152 -28.36 18.34 -9.03
C THR A 152 -27.00 17.68 -9.20
N ILE A 153 -26.89 16.44 -8.71
CA ILE A 153 -25.71 15.57 -8.83
C ILE A 153 -26.01 14.28 -9.63
N GLU A 154 -27.21 14.20 -10.21
CA GLU A 154 -27.65 13.08 -11.04
C GLU A 154 -27.29 13.35 -12.50
N ASP A 155 -26.54 12.43 -13.09
CA ASP A 155 -25.95 12.51 -14.44
C ASP A 155 -27.05 12.65 -15.52
N GLU A 156 -28.15 11.90 -15.37
CA GLU A 156 -29.30 11.98 -16.29
C GLU A 156 -29.98 13.35 -16.28
N ALA A 157 -30.07 13.99 -15.10
CA ALA A 157 -30.70 15.29 -14.96
C ALA A 157 -29.83 16.40 -15.57
N ILE A 158 -28.52 16.28 -15.43
CA ILE A 158 -27.53 17.17 -16.07
C ILE A 158 -27.62 17.05 -17.59
N ASN A 159 -27.55 15.82 -18.12
CA ASN A 159 -27.64 15.58 -19.57
C ASN A 159 -28.95 16.13 -20.16
N ARG A 160 -30.08 15.93 -19.48
CA ARG A 160 -31.37 16.48 -19.92
C ARG A 160 -31.40 18.01 -19.96
N ALA A 161 -30.76 18.67 -19.00
CA ALA A 161 -30.67 20.13 -18.98
C ALA A 161 -29.87 20.66 -20.20
N ASP A 162 -28.76 20.01 -20.54
CA ASP A 162 -27.94 20.39 -21.70
C ASP A 162 -28.71 20.19 -23.04
N TYR A 163 -29.44 19.07 -23.19
CA TYR A 163 -30.28 18.86 -24.38
C TYR A 163 -31.39 19.92 -24.54
N ALA A 164 -31.95 20.41 -23.44
CA ALA A 164 -32.98 21.44 -23.47
C ALA A 164 -32.41 22.80 -23.95
N VAL A 165 -31.18 23.12 -23.57
CA VAL A 165 -30.50 24.37 -24.00
C VAL A 165 -30.16 24.30 -25.50
N ASP A 166 -29.59 23.20 -25.99
CA ASP A 166 -29.24 23.03 -27.40
C ASP A 166 -30.46 23.07 -28.34
N SER A 167 -31.56 22.44 -27.93
CA SER A 167 -32.80 22.44 -28.71
C SER A 167 -33.47 23.81 -28.76
N ALA A 168 -33.35 24.63 -27.71
CA ALA A 168 -33.86 26.01 -27.71
C ALA A 168 -33.08 26.92 -28.68
N GLY A 169 -31.75 26.75 -28.79
CA GLY A 169 -30.91 27.52 -29.70
C GLY A 169 -31.12 27.20 -31.19
N ARG A 170 -31.70 26.05 -31.53
CA ARG A 170 -32.03 25.66 -32.91
C ARG A 170 -33.36 26.21 -33.42
N ASN A 171 -34.23 26.68 -32.53
CA ASN A 171 -35.58 27.16 -32.84
C ASN A 171 -35.70 28.70 -32.88
N THR A 172 -34.58 29.42 -32.79
CA THR A 172 -34.48 30.89 -32.90
C THR A 172 -33.59 31.26 -34.06
#